data_AF-A0A658ZXQ1-F1
#
_entry.id   AF-A0A658ZXQ1-F1
#
_cell.length_a   1.000
_cell.length_b   1.000
_cell.length_c   1.000
_cell.angle_alpha   90.00
_cell.angle_beta   90.00
_cell.angle_gamma   90.00
#
_symmetry.space_group_name_H-M   'P 1'
#
loop_
_entity.id
_entity.type
_entity.pdbx_description
1 polymer ?
#
loop_
_entity_poly.entity_id
_entity_poly.type
_entity_poly.pdbx_seq_one_letter_code
_entity_poly.pdbx_strand_id
1 'polypeptide(L)'
;MTKWRHNLPRFQPDALAKNMVLLEFAQSWARRKNTTPVQFALAWVMAQRPWIVPIPGTTQYPHLIENSGAPQVRLTDSELREIDAALAKIPLQGGRADPFTESQFDKS
;
A
#
# COMPACT_ATOMS: atom_id res chain seq x y z
N MET A 1 5.46 17.10 -2.83
CA MET A 1 6.14 15.81 -3.16
C MET A 1 7.64 16.05 -3.17
N THR A 2 8.41 15.43 -2.26
CA THR A 2 9.86 15.64 -2.15
C THR A 2 10.60 15.05 -3.36
N LYS A 3 11.61 15.77 -3.88
CA LYS A 3 12.40 15.49 -5.11
C LYS A 3 12.81 14.02 -5.33
N TRP A 4 13.06 13.27 -4.27
CA TRP A 4 13.43 11.84 -4.31
C TRP A 4 12.33 10.92 -4.85
N ARG A 5 11.06 11.21 -4.57
CA ARG A 5 9.94 10.33 -5.00
C ARG A 5 9.71 10.40 -6.51
N HIS A 6 10.05 11.52 -7.14
CA HIS A 6 9.92 11.70 -8.59
C HIS A 6 10.86 10.78 -9.38
N ASN A 7 12.01 10.43 -8.80
CA ASN A 7 13.02 9.61 -9.48
C ASN A 7 12.73 8.10 -9.39
N LEU A 8 11.75 7.69 -8.59
CA LEU A 8 11.44 6.26 -8.46
C LEU A 8 10.66 5.79 -9.70
N PRO A 9 11.06 4.67 -10.33
CA PRO A 9 10.43 4.15 -11.55
C PRO A 9 8.91 3.95 -11.43
N ARG A 10 8.42 3.57 -10.24
CA ARG A 10 6.99 3.37 -9.94
C ARG A 10 6.13 4.64 -9.98
N PHE A 11 6.78 5.81 -9.90
CA PHE A 11 6.13 7.12 -9.89
C PHE A 11 6.33 7.87 -11.22
N GLN A 12 6.87 7.21 -12.25
CA GLN A 12 6.89 7.72 -13.62
C GLN A 12 5.48 7.65 -14.24
N PRO A 13 5.12 8.52 -15.20
CA PRO A 13 3.76 8.65 -15.72
C PRO A 13 3.13 7.33 -16.19
N ASP A 14 3.88 6.52 -16.95
CA ASP A 14 3.42 5.24 -17.49
C ASP A 14 3.22 4.18 -16.41
N ALA A 15 4.10 4.16 -15.39
CA ALA A 15 4.00 3.25 -14.26
C ALA A 15 2.89 3.68 -13.30
N LEU A 16 2.72 4.99 -13.08
CA LEU A 16 1.63 5.57 -12.30
C LEU A 16 0.28 5.14 -12.85
N ALA A 17 0.05 5.35 -14.16
CA ALA A 17 -1.22 5.01 -14.79
C ALA A 17 -1.59 3.53 -14.58
N LYS A 18 -0.61 2.62 -14.65
CA LYS A 18 -0.84 1.18 -14.43
C LYS A 18 -0.99 0.83 -12.95
N ASN A 19 -0.27 1.52 -12.07
CA ASN A 19 -0.35 1.33 -10.62
C ASN A 19 -1.63 1.94 -10.03
N MET A 20 -2.36 2.80 -10.74
CA MET A 20 -3.66 3.34 -10.31
C MET A 20 -4.70 2.26 -10.06
N VAL A 21 -4.62 1.13 -10.77
CA VAL A 21 -5.51 -0.03 -10.56
C VAL A 21 -5.43 -0.53 -9.12
N LEU A 22 -4.24 -0.49 -8.50
CA LEU A 22 -4.07 -0.85 -7.09
C LEU A 22 -4.80 0.14 -6.16
N LEU A 23 -4.77 1.43 -6.49
CA LEU A 23 -5.46 2.44 -5.70
C LEU A 23 -6.98 2.28 -5.81
N GLU A 24 -7.51 2.04 -7.02
CA GLU A 24 -8.93 1.77 -7.24
C GLU A 24 -9.39 0.52 -6.48
N PHE A 25 -8.57 -0.54 -6.49
CA PHE A 25 -8.80 -1.74 -5.70
C PHE A 25 -8.86 -1.43 -4.19
N ALA A 26 -7.92 -0.67 -3.65
CA ALA A 26 -7.93 -0.30 -2.24
C ALA A 26 -9.17 0.56 -1.89
N GLN A 27 -9.58 1.46 -2.79
CA GLN A 27 -10.79 2.27 -2.61
C GLN A 27 -12.07 1.44 -2.63
N SER A 28 -12.17 0.43 -3.49
CA SER A 28 -13.36 -0.44 -3.56
C SER A 28 -13.52 -1.26 -2.28
N TRP A 29 -12.41 -1.81 -1.75
CA TRP A 29 -12.42 -2.52 -0.47
C TRP A 29 -12.69 -1.62 0.72
N ALA A 30 -12.11 -0.43 0.74
CA ALA A 30 -12.38 0.57 1.76
C ALA A 30 -13.88 0.93 1.80
N ARG A 31 -14.50 1.15 0.64
CA ARG A 31 -15.96 1.36 0.54
C ARG A 31 -16.76 0.16 1.03
N ARG A 32 -16.38 -1.06 0.65
CA ARG A 32 -17.04 -2.30 1.09
C ARG A 32 -17.01 -2.47 2.62
N LYS A 33 -15.94 -2.01 3.26
CA LYS A 33 -15.74 -2.06 4.72
C LYS A 33 -16.19 -0.81 5.46
N ASN A 34 -16.67 0.21 4.73
CA ASN A 34 -16.99 1.53 5.28
C ASN A 34 -15.82 2.16 6.04
N THR A 35 -14.61 2.04 5.48
CA THR A 35 -13.35 2.55 6.04
C THR A 35 -12.67 3.47 5.04
N THR A 36 -11.59 4.14 5.45
CA THR A 36 -10.75 4.89 4.51
C THR A 36 -9.74 3.96 3.82
N PRO A 37 -9.24 4.31 2.62
CA PRO A 37 -8.22 3.52 1.94
C PRO A 37 -6.96 3.32 2.78
N VAL A 38 -6.59 4.32 3.59
CA VAL A 38 -5.44 4.25 4.49
C VAL A 38 -5.68 3.25 5.63
N GLN A 39 -6.87 3.30 6.24
CA GLN A 39 -7.25 2.33 7.28
C GLN A 39 -7.27 0.90 6.74
N PHE A 40 -7.85 0.69 5.56
CA PHE A 40 -7.85 -0.60 4.90
C PHE A 40 -6.43 -1.13 4.64
N ALA A 41 -5.55 -0.29 4.09
CA ALA A 41 -4.17 -0.69 3.81
C ALA A 41 -3.40 -1.08 5.09
N LEU A 42 -3.54 -0.29 6.16
CA LEU A 42 -2.91 -0.59 7.45
C LEU A 42 -3.48 -1.87 8.08
N ALA A 43 -4.80 -2.07 8.00
CA ALA A 43 -5.46 -3.27 8.49
C ALA A 43 -5.03 -4.53 7.74
N TRP A 44 -4.87 -4.44 6.41
CA TRP A 44 -4.34 -5.54 5.62
C TRP A 44 -2.91 -5.89 6.00
N VAL A 45 -2.02 -4.90 6.24
CA VAL A 45 -0.66 -5.15 6.71
C VAL A 45 -0.64 -5.85 8.07
N MET A 46 -1.47 -5.40 9.02
CA MET A 46 -1.61 -6.04 10.34
C MET A 46 -2.17 -7.47 10.25
N ALA A 47 -3.05 -7.73 9.28
CA ALA A 47 -3.64 -9.04 9.08
C ALA A 47 -2.64 -10.09 8.53
N GLN A 48 -1.49 -9.66 7.99
CA GLN A 48 -0.52 -10.60 7.41
C GLN A 48 0.14 -11.49 8.46
N ARG A 49 0.45 -10.97 9.65
CA ARG A 49 0.98 -11.76 10.77
C ARG A 49 0.55 -11.13 12.09
N PRO A 50 0.25 -11.92 13.13
CA PRO A 50 -0.29 -11.41 14.40
C PRO A 50 0.67 -10.50 15.17
N TRP A 51 1.97 -10.50 14.84
CA TRP A 51 2.99 -9.65 15.48
C TRP A 51 3.37 -8.40 14.66
N ILE A 52 2.69 -8.13 13.54
CA ILE A 52 2.97 -6.93 12.73
C ILE A 52 2.21 -5.73 13.33
N VAL A 53 2.96 -4.73 13.76
CA VAL A 53 2.44 -3.41 14.16
C VAL A 53 3.00 -2.35 13.22
N PRO A 54 2.17 -1.74 12.36
CA PRO A 54 2.64 -0.69 11.47
C PRO A 54 2.99 0.57 12.28
N ILE A 55 4.05 1.26 11.88
CA ILE A 55 4.45 2.56 12.45
C ILE A 55 4.12 3.64 11.41
N PRO A 56 2.86 4.11 11.34
CA PRO A 56 2.48 5.11 10.36
C PRO A 56 3.10 6.46 10.71
N GLY A 57 4.00 6.94 9.87
CA GLY A 57 4.47 8.32 9.94
C GLY A 57 3.40 9.28 9.44
N THR A 58 2.97 10.22 10.28
CA THR A 58 2.10 11.33 9.88
C THR A 58 2.62 12.63 10.46
N THR A 59 2.56 13.70 9.67
CA THR A 59 2.90 15.06 10.09
C THR A 59 1.66 15.91 10.40
N GLN A 60 0.46 15.38 10.14
CA GLN A 60 -0.81 16.10 10.30
C GLN A 60 -1.75 15.36 11.25
N TYR A 61 -2.40 16.11 12.13
CA TYR A 61 -3.32 15.57 13.13
C TYR A 61 -4.51 14.79 12.53
N PRO A 62 -5.18 15.25 11.45
CA PRO A 62 -6.31 14.51 10.86
C PRO A 62 -5.93 13.10 10.40
N HIS A 63 -4.74 12.95 9.80
CA HIS A 63 -4.23 11.65 9.38
C HIS A 63 -3.87 10.75 10.58
N LEU A 64 -3.50 11.32 11.72
CA LEU A 64 -3.27 10.54 12.94
C LEU A 64 -4.58 9.91 13.44
N ILE A 65 -5.66 10.68 13.46
CA ILE A 65 -6.99 10.17 13.82
C ILE A 65 -7.45 9.10 12.83
N GLU A 66 -7.28 9.35 11.54
CA GLU A 66 -7.61 8.39 10.48
C GLU A 66 -6.83 7.07 10.65
N ASN A 67 -5.51 7.14 10.81
CA ASN A 67 -4.64 5.97 11.01
C ASN A 67 -4.99 5.18 12.27
N SER A 68 -5.41 5.87 13.33
CA SER A 68 -5.77 5.25 14.62
C SER A 68 -7.00 4.34 14.53
N GLY A 69 -7.85 4.53 13.51
CA GLY A 69 -9.00 3.66 13.24
C GLY A 69 -8.66 2.33 12.57
N ALA A 70 -7.45 2.18 12.01
CA ALA A 70 -7.08 0.97 11.27
C ALA A 70 -7.19 -0.35 12.08
N PRO A 71 -6.83 -0.42 13.37
CA PRO A 71 -6.94 -1.66 14.16
C PRO A 71 -8.38 -2.14 14.39
N GLN A 72 -9.38 -1.27 14.18
CA GLN A 72 -10.80 -1.61 14.30
C GLN A 72 -11.33 -2.33 13.05
N VAL A 73 -10.61 -2.22 11.93
CA VAL A 73 -10.98 -2.88 10.68
C VAL A 73 -10.61 -4.36 10.76
N ARG A 74 -11.62 -5.23 10.74
CA ARG A 74 -11.45 -6.68 10.72
C ARG A 74 -11.62 -7.21 9.29
N LEU A 75 -10.60 -7.91 8.81
CA LEU A 75 -10.62 -8.69 7.58
C LEU A 75 -10.74 -10.17 7.96
N THR A 76 -11.67 -10.88 7.35
CA THR A 76 -11.83 -12.32 7.58
C THR A 76 -10.87 -13.12 6.70
N ASP A 77 -10.62 -14.38 7.04
CA ASP A 77 -9.74 -15.26 6.23
C ASP A 77 -10.26 -15.49 4.81
N SER A 78 -11.58 -15.40 4.59
CA SER A 78 -12.15 -15.48 3.24
C SER A 78 -11.84 -14.22 2.43
N GLU A 79 -11.95 -13.05 3.06
CA GLU A 79 -11.65 -11.76 2.42
C GLU A 79 -10.15 -11.61 2.17
N LEU A 80 -9.30 -12.05 3.08
CA LEU A 80 -7.85 -12.04 2.87
C LEU A 80 -7.46 -12.89 1.65
N ARG A 81 -8.06 -14.07 1.48
CA ARG A 81 -7.87 -14.90 0.29
C ARG A 81 -8.37 -14.22 -0.98
N GLU A 82 -9.50 -13.54 -0.93
CA GLU A 82 -10.04 -12.75 -2.06
C GLU A 82 -9.09 -11.60 -2.43
N ILE A 83 -8.57 -10.89 -1.43
CA ILE A 83 -7.63 -9.79 -1.58
C ILE A 83 -6.32 -10.30 -2.19
N ASP A 84 -5.74 -11.37 -1.65
CA ASP A 84 -4.49 -11.94 -2.16
C ASP A 84 -4.62 -12.43 -3.60
N ALA A 85 -5.74 -13.10 -3.93
CA ALA A 85 -6.02 -13.56 -5.29
C ALA A 85 -6.22 -12.40 -6.27
N ALA A 86 -6.78 -11.27 -5.82
CA ALA A 86 -6.93 -10.06 -6.63
C ALA A 86 -5.58 -9.35 -6.82
N LEU A 87 -4.81 -9.16 -5.74
CA LEU A 87 -3.50 -8.52 -5.77
C LEU A 87 -2.50 -9.28 -6.64
N ALA A 88 -2.54 -10.62 -6.65
CA ALA A 88 -1.70 -11.45 -7.50
C ALA A 88 -1.91 -11.22 -9.01
N LYS A 89 -3.07 -10.67 -9.40
CA LYS A 89 -3.41 -10.36 -10.79
C LYS A 89 -3.03 -8.93 -11.21
N ILE A 90 -2.55 -8.10 -10.28
CA ILE A 90 -2.18 -6.70 -10.56
C ILE A 90 -0.68 -6.64 -10.87
N PRO A 91 -0.26 -6.51 -12.15
CA PRO A 91 1.14 -6.35 -12.49
C PRO A 91 1.61 -4.94 -12.08
N LEU A 92 2.40 -4.86 -11.01
CA LEU A 92 3.00 -3.59 -10.57
C LEU A 92 4.17 -3.22 -11.49
N GLN A 93 4.21 -1.96 -11.93
CA GLN A 93 5.32 -1.45 -12.74
C GLN A 93 6.23 -0.53 -11.94
N GLY A 94 7.55 -0.74 -12.10
CA GLY A 94 8.61 0.07 -11.50
C GLY A 94 9.14 -0.47 -10.16
N GLY A 95 10.47 -0.54 -10.05
CA GLY A 95 11.21 -0.97 -8.86
C GLY A 95 10.90 -0.16 -7.59
N ARG A 96 11.23 -0.72 -6.41
CA ARG A 96 11.09 0.00 -5.12
C ARG A 96 12.26 0.94 -4.85
N ALA A 97 13.39 0.66 -5.49
CA ALA A 97 14.57 1.50 -5.50
C ALA A 97 14.67 2.22 -6.86
N ASP A 98 15.41 3.32 -6.88
CA ASP A 98 15.83 3.92 -8.14
C ASP A 98 16.92 3.03 -8.78
N PRO A 99 17.13 3.12 -10.11
CA PRO A 99 18.09 2.26 -10.82
C PRO A 99 19.52 2.37 -10.28
N PHE A 100 19.90 3.53 -9.72
CA PHE A 100 21.22 3.73 -9.12
C PHE A 100 21.33 2.93 -7.81
N THR A 101 20.32 2.98 -6.95
CA THR A 101 20.25 2.17 -5.72
C THR A 101 20.12 0.66 -6.02
N GLU A 102 19.36 0.25 -7.05
CA GLU A 102 19.28 -1.16 -7.46
C GLU A 102 20.64 -1.71 -7.92
N SER A 103 21.45 -0.92 -8.62
CA SER A 103 22.81 -1.31 -9.04
C SER A 103 23.80 -1.53 -7.89
N GLN A 104 23.51 -1.02 -6.69
CA GLN A 104 24.33 -1.25 -5.50
C GLN A 104 24.05 -2.60 -4.84
N PHE A 105 22.88 -3.19 -5.08
CA PHE A 105 22.50 -4.49 -4.55
C PHE A 105 22.93 -5.66 -5.45
N ASP A 106 23.21 -5.42 -6.74
CA ASP A 106 23.59 -6.44 -7.74
C ASP A 106 25.09 -6.80 -7.72
N LYS A 107 25.72 -6.78 -6.54
CA LYS A 107 27.09 -7.27 -6.30
C LYS A 107 27.09 -8.22 -5.12
N SER A 108 26.67 -9.47 -5.31
CA SER A 108 26.96 -10.61 -4.43
C SER A 108 26.84 -11.91 -5.20
#